data_AF-A0A948N5L3-F1
#
_entry.id   AF-A0A948N5L3-F1
#
_cell.length_a   1.000
_cell.length_b   1.000
_cell.length_c   1.000
_cell.angle_alpha   90.00
_cell.angle_beta   90.00
_cell.angle_gamma   90.00
#
_symmetry.space_group_name_H-M   'P 1'
#
loop_
_entity.id
_entity.type
_entity.pdbx_description
1 polymer ?
#
loop_
_entity_poly.entity_id
_entity_poly.type
_entity_poly.pdbx_seq_one_letter_code
_entity_poly.pdbx_strand_id
1 'polypeptide(L)'
;MTEAPHIVCPHCHTTNRVQLADLGNAPDCGKCHQPLFAGVPLELDGNSFDRHVGRNQIPVLVDFWAPWCGPCLQMAPAFAQAARDLEPHVRVAKLNTEAQQAVAVRYAIRSIPTMILFRQGSEVARISGALAAADIVRWVRTAAG
;
A
#
# COMPACT_ATOMS: atom_id res chain seq x y z
N MET A 1 -4.50 19.83 5.41
CA MET A 1 -3.60 18.92 4.67
C MET A 1 -2.23 19.58 4.59
N THR A 2 -1.15 18.87 4.92
CA THR A 2 0.20 19.42 4.79
C THR A 2 0.52 19.63 3.30
N GLU A 3 1.02 20.81 2.94
CA GLU A 3 1.41 21.11 1.55
C GLU A 3 2.57 20.24 1.05
N ALA A 4 3.26 19.57 1.97
CA ALA A 4 4.39 18.69 1.66
C ALA A 4 4.31 17.37 2.44
N PRO A 5 3.57 16.36 1.96
CA PRO A 5 3.46 15.07 2.63
C PRO A 5 4.81 14.35 2.78
N HIS A 6 4.94 13.58 3.86
CA HIS A 6 6.00 12.59 4.01
C HIS A 6 5.66 11.30 3.24
N ILE A 7 6.56 10.90 2.35
CA ILE A 7 6.48 9.69 1.53
C ILE A 7 7.67 8.79 1.83
N VAL A 8 7.42 7.54 2.20
CA VAL A 8 8.48 6.54 2.45
C VAL A 8 8.88 5.92 1.12
N CYS A 9 10.18 5.95 0.83
CA CYS A 9 10.74 5.37 -0.38
C CYS A 9 10.54 3.85 -0.41
N PRO A 10 10.00 3.27 -1.50
CA PRO A 10 9.82 1.83 -1.63
C PRO A 10 11.14 1.06 -1.71
N HIS A 11 12.25 1.72 -2.04
CA HIS A 11 13.54 1.09 -2.28
C HIS A 11 14.50 1.11 -1.08
N CYS A 12 14.66 2.27 -0.45
CA CYS A 12 15.62 2.45 0.65
C CYS A 12 14.98 2.85 1.98
N HIS A 13 13.65 2.92 2.04
CA HIS A 13 12.88 3.22 3.25
C HIS A 13 13.17 4.59 3.88
N THR A 14 13.83 5.47 3.14
CA THR A 14 14.02 6.86 3.56
C THR A 14 12.69 7.60 3.46
N THR A 15 12.36 8.40 4.47
CA THR A 15 11.21 9.30 4.44
C THR A 15 11.61 10.55 3.67
N ASN A 16 10.86 10.87 2.63
CA ASN A 16 11.05 12.04 1.79
C ASN A 16 9.91 13.01 2.07
N ARG A 17 10.21 14.30 2.06
CA ARG A 17 9.20 15.35 2.06
C ARG A 17 8.99 15.80 0.62
N VAL A 18 7.79 15.62 0.09
CA VAL A 18 7.45 15.88 -1.31
C VAL A 18 6.35 16.93 -1.34
N GLN A 19 6.46 17.96 -2.17
CA GLN A 19 5.36 18.93 -2.31
C GLN A 19 4.15 18.24 -2.94
N LEU A 20 2.94 18.59 -2.48
CA LEU A 20 1.70 18.00 -2.99
C LEU A 20 1.55 18.22 -4.50
N ALA A 21 1.95 19.41 -4.98
CA ALA A 21 1.95 19.77 -6.39
C ALA A 21 2.92 18.91 -7.24
N ASP A 22 3.93 18.31 -6.63
CA ASP A 22 4.96 17.52 -7.31
C ASP A 22 4.67 16.02 -7.30
N LEU A 23 3.66 15.54 -6.58
CA LEU A 23 3.34 14.11 -6.52
C LEU A 23 3.07 13.51 -7.92
N GLY A 24 2.42 14.28 -8.79
CA GLY A 24 2.13 13.87 -10.17
C GLY A 24 3.33 13.93 -11.12
N ASN A 25 4.44 14.53 -10.71
CA ASN A 25 5.64 14.74 -11.54
C ASN A 25 6.69 13.64 -11.36
N ALA A 26 6.28 12.44 -10.95
CA ALA A 26 7.15 11.28 -10.72
C ALA A 26 8.40 11.61 -9.84
N PRO A 27 8.20 12.05 -8.59
CA PRO A 27 9.30 12.47 -7.73
C PRO A 27 10.22 11.30 -7.35
N ASP A 28 11.53 11.56 -7.33
CA ASP A 28 12.54 10.61 -6.88
C ASP A 28 12.87 10.73 -5.39
N CYS A 29 13.38 9.66 -4.81
CA CYS A 29 13.90 9.68 -3.45
C CYS A 29 15.19 10.51 -3.37
N GLY A 30 15.25 11.47 -2.44
CA GLY A 30 16.45 12.30 -2.23
C GLY A 30 17.68 11.57 -1.68
N LYS A 31 17.57 10.28 -1.31
CA LYS A 31 18.71 9.46 -0.84
C LYS A 31 19.20 8.46 -1.89
N CYS A 32 18.30 7.67 -2.47
CA CYS A 32 18.68 6.61 -3.42
C CYS A 32 18.40 6.97 -4.87
N HIS A 33 17.80 8.13 -5.14
CA HIS A 33 17.49 8.64 -6.49
C HIS A 33 16.63 7.71 -7.34
N GLN A 34 15.84 6.84 -6.70
CA GLN A 34 14.88 5.99 -7.39
C GLN A 34 13.46 6.55 -7.24
N PRO A 35 12.55 6.25 -8.19
CA PRO A 35 11.18 6.77 -8.18
C PRO A 35 10.46 6.44 -6.87
N LEU A 36 9.73 7.42 -6.34
CA LEU A 36 8.88 7.17 -5.18
C LEU A 36 7.63 6.38 -5.57
N PHE A 37 7.18 6.43 -6.82
CA PHE A 37 5.97 5.73 -7.28
C PHE A 37 6.29 5.00 -8.57
N ALA A 38 5.90 3.73 -8.63
CA ALA A 38 6.23 2.83 -9.75
C ALA A 38 4.98 2.19 -10.36
N GLY A 39 3.79 2.45 -9.81
CA GLY A 39 2.53 1.87 -10.27
C GLY A 39 2.47 0.35 -10.09
N VAL A 40 3.23 -0.19 -9.12
CA VAL A 40 3.25 -1.62 -8.79
C VAL A 40 3.14 -1.82 -7.28
N PRO A 41 2.48 -2.89 -6.80
CA PRO A 41 2.39 -3.16 -5.38
C PRO A 41 3.76 -3.40 -4.75
N LEU A 42 4.09 -2.62 -3.73
CA LEU A 42 5.29 -2.81 -2.92
C LEU A 42 5.15 -4.07 -2.05
N GLU A 43 6.09 -5.01 -2.13
CA GLU A 43 6.16 -6.10 -1.14
C GLU A 43 6.68 -5.54 0.20
N LEU A 44 5.92 -5.74 1.26
CA LEU A 44 6.29 -5.40 2.63
C LEU A 44 6.70 -6.65 3.41
N ASP A 45 7.66 -6.45 4.29
CA ASP A 45 8.11 -7.41 5.28
C ASP A 45 7.96 -6.82 6.70
N GLY A 46 8.30 -7.61 7.73
CA GLY A 46 8.21 -7.17 9.12
C GLY A 46 9.07 -5.95 9.45
N ASN A 47 10.13 -5.66 8.69
CA ASN A 47 11.03 -4.54 8.91
C ASN A 47 10.53 -3.24 8.25
N SER A 48 9.83 -3.36 7.13
CA SER A 48 9.38 -2.24 6.30
C SER A 48 7.92 -1.84 6.57
N PHE A 49 7.08 -2.78 7.03
CA PHE A 49 5.64 -2.57 7.21
C PHE A 49 5.33 -1.34 8.07
N ASP A 50 5.83 -1.29 9.32
CA ASP A 50 5.49 -0.23 10.27
C ASP A 50 5.92 1.14 9.77
N ARG A 51 7.05 1.19 9.07
CA ARG A 51 7.55 2.42 8.50
C ARG A 51 6.64 2.92 7.39
N HIS A 52 6.29 2.05 6.44
CA HIS A 52 5.43 2.45 5.32
C HIS A 52 4.04 2.80 5.80
N VAL A 53 3.42 1.99 6.64
CA VAL A 53 2.06 2.21 7.13
C VAL A 53 1.98 3.42 8.09
N GLY A 54 3.00 3.61 8.94
CA GLY A 54 3.02 4.66 9.95
C GLY A 54 3.55 6.03 9.49
N ARG A 55 4.54 6.05 8.58
CA ARG A 55 5.24 7.29 8.20
C ARG A 55 4.85 7.86 6.84
N ASN A 56 4.09 7.14 6.01
CA ASN A 56 3.44 7.76 4.86
C ASN A 56 2.28 8.64 5.35
N GLN A 57 2.21 9.87 4.83
CA GLN A 57 1.09 10.78 5.07
C GLN A 57 -0.02 10.65 4.02
N ILE A 58 0.28 10.02 2.88
CA ILE A 58 -0.74 9.45 1.99
C ILE A 58 -1.27 8.14 2.58
N PRO A 59 -2.52 7.74 2.28
CA PRO A 59 -3.02 6.42 2.65
C PRO A 59 -2.15 5.28 2.09
N VAL A 60 -2.13 4.15 2.80
CA VAL A 60 -1.44 2.93 2.39
C VAL A 60 -2.44 1.79 2.33
N LEU A 61 -2.69 1.28 1.13
CA LEU A 61 -3.47 0.07 0.91
C LEU A 61 -2.55 -1.14 0.98
N VAL A 62 -2.86 -2.11 1.84
CA VAL A 62 -2.11 -3.37 1.94
C VAL A 62 -3.02 -4.57 1.63
N ASP A 63 -2.63 -5.39 0.65
CA ASP A 63 -3.19 -6.74 0.43
C ASP A 63 -2.43 -7.78 1.27
N PHE A 64 -3.14 -8.40 2.21
CA PHE A 64 -2.66 -9.52 3.00
C PHE A 64 -2.99 -10.81 2.24
N TRP A 65 -1.95 -11.50 1.78
CA TRP A 65 -2.06 -12.61 0.83
C TRP A 65 -1.17 -13.80 1.23
N ALA A 66 -1.22 -14.89 0.45
CA ALA A 66 -0.30 -16.03 0.55
C ALA A 66 -0.13 -16.72 -0.82
N PRO A 67 1.01 -17.38 -1.11
CA PRO A 67 1.29 -17.99 -2.40
C PRO A 67 0.42 -19.22 -2.72
N TRP A 68 -0.11 -19.91 -1.72
CA TRP A 68 -1.03 -21.04 -1.92
C TRP A 68 -2.50 -20.62 -2.07
N CYS A 69 -2.81 -19.34 -1.86
CA CYS A 69 -4.17 -18.83 -1.90
C CYS A 69 -4.59 -18.56 -3.36
N GLY A 70 -5.38 -19.47 -3.94
CA GLY A 70 -5.91 -19.34 -5.30
C GLY A 70 -6.59 -17.98 -5.58
N PRO A 71 -7.54 -17.52 -4.75
CA PRO A 71 -8.15 -16.20 -4.93
C PRO A 71 -7.16 -15.03 -4.86
N CYS A 72 -6.10 -15.14 -4.05
CA CYS A 72 -5.06 -14.12 -3.96
C CYS A 72 -4.27 -14.03 -5.27
N LEU A 73 -3.87 -15.19 -5.84
CA LEU A 73 -3.19 -15.24 -7.12
C LEU A 73 -4.06 -14.71 -8.26
N GLN A 74 -5.37 -15.00 -8.23
CA GLN A 74 -6.34 -14.46 -9.18
C GLN A 74 -6.50 -12.93 -9.07
N MET A 75 -6.45 -12.38 -7.85
CA MET A 75 -6.58 -10.94 -7.61
C MET A 75 -5.28 -10.16 -7.94
N ALA A 76 -4.11 -10.80 -7.92
CA ALA A 76 -2.82 -10.12 -8.06
C ALA A 76 -2.70 -9.19 -9.29
N PRO A 77 -3.17 -9.56 -10.51
CA PRO A 77 -3.16 -8.66 -11.66
C PRO A 77 -4.08 -7.44 -11.48
N ALA A 78 -5.25 -7.64 -10.88
CA ALA A 78 -6.20 -6.56 -10.58
C ALA A 78 -5.64 -5.60 -9.53
N PHE A 79 -4.96 -6.14 -8.50
CA PHE A 79 -4.28 -5.34 -7.48
C PHE A 79 -3.11 -4.53 -8.05
N ALA A 80 -2.36 -5.11 -9.00
CA ALA A 80 -1.32 -4.38 -9.73
C ALA A 80 -1.87 -3.28 -10.65
N GLN A 81 -3.05 -3.47 -11.25
CA GLN A 81 -3.73 -2.39 -11.98
C GLN A 81 -4.19 -1.29 -11.02
N ALA A 82 -4.77 -1.64 -9.87
CA ALA A 82 -5.18 -0.66 -8.87
C ALA A 82 -4.00 0.20 -8.37
N ALA A 83 -2.78 -0.37 -8.28
CA ALA A 83 -1.58 0.41 -7.96
C ALA A 83 -1.32 1.54 -8.97
N ARG A 84 -1.50 1.29 -10.27
CA ARG A 84 -1.38 2.33 -11.31
C ARG A 84 -2.44 3.40 -11.21
N ASP A 85 -3.66 3.03 -10.82
CA ASP A 85 -4.81 3.94 -10.80
C ASP A 85 -4.91 4.76 -9.50
N LEU A 86 -4.21 4.33 -8.44
CA LEU A 86 -4.25 4.91 -7.10
C LEU A 86 -3.00 5.71 -6.74
N GLU A 87 -1.81 5.31 -7.22
CA GLU A 87 -0.61 6.12 -7.07
C GLU A 87 -0.72 7.42 -7.91
N PRO A 88 -0.17 8.56 -7.45
CA PRO A 88 0.64 8.75 -6.24
C PRO A 88 -0.18 9.06 -4.97
N HIS A 89 -1.52 9.08 -5.05
CA HIS A 89 -2.38 9.54 -3.96
C HIS A 89 -2.58 8.50 -2.85
N VAL A 90 -2.40 7.22 -3.17
CA VAL A 90 -2.41 6.10 -2.21
C VAL A 90 -1.24 5.19 -2.55
N ARG A 91 -0.44 4.81 -1.55
CA ARG A 91 0.56 3.76 -1.71
C ARG A 91 -0.14 2.41 -1.77
N VAL A 92 0.18 1.60 -2.75
CA VAL A 92 -0.31 0.22 -2.83
C VAL A 92 0.81 -0.75 -2.49
N ALA A 93 0.52 -1.68 -1.58
CA ALA A 93 1.47 -2.64 -1.03
C ALA A 93 0.81 -4.00 -0.80
N LYS A 94 1.62 -5.04 -0.66
CA LYS A 94 1.19 -6.39 -0.33
C LYS A 94 2.10 -7.00 0.73
N LEU A 95 1.57 -7.92 1.52
CA LEU A 95 2.31 -8.62 2.57
C LEU A 95 1.92 -10.10 2.58
N ASN A 96 2.92 -10.96 2.37
CA ASN A 96 2.74 -12.40 2.50
C ASN A 96 2.57 -12.79 3.99
N THR A 97 1.37 -13.25 4.33
CA THR A 97 0.98 -13.64 5.70
C THR A 97 1.69 -14.88 6.21
N GLU A 98 2.15 -15.78 5.34
CA GLU A 98 2.96 -16.95 5.75
C GLU A 98 4.37 -16.54 6.18
N ALA A 99 4.96 -15.60 5.45
CA ALA A 99 6.30 -15.10 5.75
C ALA A 99 6.29 -14.12 6.94
N GLN A 100 5.20 -13.37 7.11
CA GLN A 100 5.08 -12.28 8.08
C GLN A 100 3.96 -12.55 9.11
N GLN A 101 4.00 -13.71 9.75
CA GLN A 101 2.97 -14.20 10.67
C GLN A 101 2.67 -13.22 11.82
N ALA A 102 3.71 -12.59 12.39
CA ALA A 102 3.54 -11.64 13.48
C ALA A 102 2.68 -10.43 13.06
N VAL A 103 2.86 -9.93 11.83
CA VAL A 103 2.06 -8.83 11.29
C VAL A 103 0.63 -9.30 11.02
N ALA A 104 0.45 -10.50 10.46
CA ALA A 104 -0.86 -11.09 10.20
C ALA A 104 -1.68 -11.27 11.51
N VAL A 105 -1.03 -11.75 12.59
CA VAL A 105 -1.64 -11.87 13.91
C VAL A 105 -2.00 -10.50 14.49
N ARG A 106 -1.09 -9.53 14.41
CA ARG A 106 -1.30 -8.16 14.92
C ARG A 106 -2.55 -7.50 14.32
N TYR A 107 -2.83 -7.73 13.03
CA TYR A 107 -4.02 -7.20 12.35
C TYR A 107 -5.19 -8.18 12.29
N ALA A 108 -5.13 -9.28 13.03
CA ALA A 108 -6.18 -10.30 13.11
C ALA A 108 -6.67 -10.75 11.73
N ILE A 109 -5.74 -11.07 10.82
CA ILE A 109 -6.07 -11.59 9.49
C ILE A 109 -6.61 -13.02 9.63
N ARG A 110 -7.90 -13.21 9.32
CA ARG A 110 -8.61 -14.51 9.45
C ARG A 110 -8.92 -15.18 8.11
N SER A 111 -8.85 -14.42 7.03
CA SER A 111 -9.10 -14.86 5.67
C SER A 111 -8.22 -14.06 4.72
N ILE A 112 -7.88 -14.65 3.58
CA ILE A 112 -7.10 -13.99 2.53
C ILE A 112 -7.74 -14.23 1.15
N PRO A 113 -7.65 -13.29 0.20
CA PRO A 113 -7.02 -11.98 0.38
C PRO A 113 -7.85 -11.07 1.30
N THR A 114 -7.17 -10.26 2.10
CA THR A 114 -7.78 -9.20 2.89
C THR A 114 -7.04 -7.91 2.60
N MET A 115 -7.75 -6.88 2.16
CA MET A 115 -7.21 -5.56 1.95
C MET A 115 -7.53 -4.68 3.16
N ILE A 116 -6.52 -3.97 3.66
CA ILE A 116 -6.68 -2.96 4.70
C ILE A 116 -6.14 -1.63 4.18
N LEU A 117 -6.95 -0.58 4.29
CA LEU A 117 -6.55 0.79 4.03
C LEU A 117 -6.10 1.43 5.33
N PHE A 118 -4.85 1.90 5.37
CA PHE A 118 -4.28 2.59 6.50
C PHE A 118 -4.11 4.08 6.23
N ARG A 119 -4.18 4.88 7.29
CA ARG A 119 -3.79 6.29 7.29
C ARG A 119 -2.97 6.57 8.55
N GLN A 120 -1.70 6.94 8.36
CA GLN A 120 -0.77 7.29 9.45
C GLN A 120 -0.76 6.25 10.59
N GLY A 121 -0.61 4.97 10.25
CA GLY A 121 -0.57 3.87 11.21
C GLY A 121 -1.92 3.30 11.64
N SER A 122 -3.02 4.00 11.37
CA SER A 122 -4.37 3.58 11.79
C SER A 122 -5.11 2.87 10.66
N GLU A 123 -5.81 1.78 10.98
CA GLU A 123 -6.74 1.13 10.06
C GLU A 123 -7.97 2.02 9.86
N VAL A 124 -8.27 2.35 8.59
CA VAL A 124 -9.40 3.19 8.19
C VAL A 124 -10.55 2.33 7.69
N ALA A 125 -10.23 1.32 6.88
CA ALA A 125 -11.21 0.40 6.31
C ALA A 125 -10.57 -0.95 6.01
N ARG A 126 -11.40 -1.99 6.01
CA ARG A 126 -11.01 -3.37 5.69
C ARG A 126 -12.06 -4.01 4.79
N ILE A 127 -11.61 -4.82 3.84
CA ILE A 127 -12.46 -5.70 3.05
C ILE A 127 -11.74 -7.03 2.81
N SER A 128 -12.49 -8.13 2.82
CA SER A 128 -11.96 -9.47 2.55
C SER A 128 -12.63 -10.06 1.32
N GLY A 129 -11.86 -10.86 0.57
CA GLY A 129 -12.28 -11.45 -0.69
C GLY A 129 -11.61 -10.79 -1.90
N ALA A 130 -11.53 -11.56 -2.99
CA ALA A 130 -10.94 -11.08 -4.24
C ALA A 130 -11.87 -10.06 -4.92
N LEU A 131 -11.29 -8.97 -5.43
CA LEU A 131 -12.01 -7.91 -6.15
C LEU A 131 -11.36 -7.65 -7.52
N ALA A 132 -12.16 -7.16 -8.46
CA ALA A 132 -11.65 -6.61 -9.70
C ALA A 132 -11.01 -5.22 -9.46
N ALA A 133 -10.13 -4.78 -10.37
CA ALA A 133 -9.37 -3.55 -10.22
C ALA A 133 -10.26 -2.31 -9.98
N ALA A 134 -11.33 -2.19 -10.77
CA ALA A 134 -12.28 -1.08 -10.65
C ALA A 134 -12.98 -1.04 -9.28
N ASP A 135 -13.28 -2.21 -8.69
CA ASP A 135 -13.93 -2.29 -7.39
C ASP A 135 -12.95 -1.98 -6.26
N ILE A 136 -11.68 -2.39 -6.38
CA ILE A 136 -10.61 -1.99 -5.45
C ILE A 136 -10.49 -0.45 -5.44
N VAL A 137 -10.36 0.16 -6.63
CA VAL A 137 -10.21 1.62 -6.76
C VAL A 137 -11.44 2.35 -6.21
N ARG A 138 -12.65 1.88 -6.52
CA ARG A 138 -13.89 2.47 -6.01
C ARG A 138 -13.99 2.38 -4.49
N TRP A 139 -13.68 1.22 -3.92
CA TRP A 139 -13.70 1.00 -2.48
C TRP A 139 -12.70 1.91 -1.77
N VAL A 140 -11.45 1.98 -2.25
CA VAL A 140 -10.41 2.86 -1.69
C VAL A 140 -10.84 4.32 -1.75
N ARG A 141 -11.35 4.80 -2.89
CA ARG A 141 -11.79 6.21 -3.02
C ARG A 141 -12.95 6.55 -2.08
N THR A 142 -13.84 5.59 -1.83
CA THR A 142 -14.95 5.77 -0.88
C THR A 142 -14.46 5.79 0.57
N ALA A 143 -13.50 4.94 0.92
CA ALA A 143 -12.94 4.86 2.27
C ALA A 143 -11.90 5.95 2.59
N ALA A 144 -11.27 6.54 1.56
CA ALA A 144 -10.24 7.56 1.71
C ALA A 144 -10.79 9.00 1.75
N GLY A 145 -12.03 9.21 1.32
CA GLY A 145 -12.78 10.47 1.46
C GLY A 145 -13.18 10.71 2.91
#